data_AF-A0A8T4I9J6-F1
#
_entry.id   AF-A0A8T4I9J6-F1
#
_cell.length_a   1.000
_cell.length_b   1.000
_cell.length_c   1.000
_cell.angle_alpha   90.00
_cell.angle_beta   90.00
_cell.angle_gamma   90.00
#
_symmetry.space_group_name_H-M   'P 1'
#
loop_
_entity.id
_entity.type
_entity.pdbx_description
1 polymer ?
#
loop_
_entity_poly.entity_id
_entity_poly.type
_entity_poly.pdbx_seq_one_letter_code
_entity_poly.pdbx_strand_id
1 'polypeptide(L)' 'EKKNVVLTSDLHQLAENARIVWGETGYVFMLTKAYTGMRLGELFGLRREFCHPYWPASDPDAERRGESVARYGGD' A
#
# COMPACT_ATOMS: atom_id res chain seq x y z
N GLU A 1 20.57 4.63 -8.07
CA GLU A 1 20.31 3.20 -7.82
C GLU A 1 19.75 2.57 -9.10
N LYS A 2 20.23 1.39 -9.51
CA LYS A 2 19.76 0.73 -10.74
C LYS A 2 18.44 0.01 -10.43
N LYS A 3 17.36 0.40 -11.11
CA LYS A 3 16.06 -0.28 -10.96
C LYS A 3 16.07 -1.57 -11.77
N ASN A 4 15.80 -2.70 -11.10
CA ASN A 4 15.64 -3.99 -11.76
C ASN A 4 14.16 -4.18 -12.13
N VAL A 5 13.93 -4.74 -13.32
CA VAL A 5 12.59 -5.19 -13.72
C VAL A 5 12.27 -6.44 -12.91
N VAL A 6 11.07 -6.48 -12.33
CA VAL A 6 10.55 -7.66 -11.63
C VAL A 6 9.31 -8.12 -12.40
N LEU A 7 9.31 -9.38 -12.82
CA LEU A 7 8.16 -9.94 -13.53
C LEU A 7 7.01 -10.23 -12.56
N THR A 8 5.78 -10.17 -13.06
CA THR A 8 4.58 -10.48 -12.26
C THR A 8 4.60 -11.91 -11.73
N SER A 9 5.18 -12.87 -12.47
CA SER A 9 5.40 -14.25 -12.01
C SER A 9 6.31 -14.32 -10.79
N ASP A 10 7.40 -13.54 -10.79
CA ASP A 10 8.38 -13.52 -9.72
C ASP A 10 7.79 -12.86 -8.46
N LEU A 11 6.99 -11.80 -8.65
CA LEU A 11 6.23 -11.17 -7.57
C LEU A 11 5.20 -12.12 -6.94
N HIS A 12 4.49 -12.89 -7.77
CA HIS A 12 3.53 -13.87 -7.27
C HIS A 12 4.26 -14.98 -6.49
N GLN A 13 5.35 -15.52 -7.01
CA GLN A 13 6.15 -16.51 -6.28
C GLN A 13 6.70 -15.96 -4.96
N LEU A 14 7.14 -14.69 -4.94
CA LEU A 14 7.57 -14.02 -3.71
C LEU A 14 6.43 -13.91 -2.69
N ALA A 15 5.22 -13.58 -3.15
CA ALA A 15 4.04 -13.52 -2.28
C ALA A 15 3.66 -14.91 -1.74
N GLU A 16 3.72 -15.96 -2.55
CA GLU A 16 3.51 -17.35 -2.08
C GLU A 16 4.56 -17.77 -1.05
N ASN A 17 5.83 -17.41 -1.25
CA ASN A 17 6.88 -17.65 -0.27
C ASN A 17 6.58 -16.91 1.05
N ALA A 18 6.12 -15.66 0.96
CA ALA A 18 5.72 -14.88 2.14
C ALA A 18 4.49 -15.49 2.83
N ARG A 19 3.57 -16.10 2.07
CA ARG A 19 2.44 -16.85 2.63
C ARG A 19 2.88 -18.01 3.50
N ILE A 20 3.90 -18.75 3.07
CA ILE A 20 4.43 -19.89 3.84
C ILE A 20 5.06 -19.42 5.15
N VAL A 21 5.77 -18.29 5.14
CA VAL A 21 6.52 -17.80 6.31
C VAL A 21 5.66 -17.00 7.29
N TRP A 22 4.72 -16.21 6.78
CA TRP A 22 3.96 -15.21 7.56
C TRP A 22 2.44 -15.35 7.41
N GLY A 23 1.97 -16.38 6.72
CA GLY A 23 0.55 -16.57 6.45
C GLY A 23 0.00 -15.57 5.44
N GLU A 24 -1.33 -15.48 5.36
CA GLU A 24 -2.01 -14.64 4.37
C GLU A 24 -1.62 -13.15 4.47
N THR A 25 -1.29 -12.67 5.67
CA THR A 25 -0.76 -11.32 5.87
C THR A 25 0.49 -11.06 5.04
N GLY A 26 1.44 -12.01 5.01
CA GLY A 26 2.66 -11.90 4.21
C GLY A 26 2.39 -11.88 2.71
N TYR A 27 1.44 -12.69 2.25
CA TYR A 27 0.99 -12.69 0.85
C TYR A 27 0.46 -11.31 0.43
N VAL A 28 -0.51 -10.79 1.20
CA VAL A 28 -1.14 -9.49 0.93
C VAL A 28 -0.12 -8.35 1.06
N PHE A 29 0.81 -8.43 2.02
CA PHE A 29 1.86 -7.43 2.21
C PHE A 29 2.74 -7.30 0.96
N MET A 30 3.21 -8.42 0.40
CA MET A 30 4.06 -8.42 -0.81
C MET A 30 3.32 -7.85 -2.02
N LEU A 31 2.07 -8.25 -2.23
CA LEU A 31 1.27 -7.72 -3.33
C LEU A 31 0.98 -6.23 -3.15
N THR A 32 0.59 -5.80 -1.95
CA THR A 32 0.30 -4.39 -1.66
C THR A 32 1.52 -3.52 -1.96
N LYS A 33 2.72 -3.95 -1.53
CA LYS A 33 3.96 -3.24 -1.83
C LYS A 33 4.22 -3.14 -3.34
N ALA A 34 4.03 -4.23 -4.07
CA ALA A 34 4.30 -4.27 -5.50
C ALA A 34 3.35 -3.37 -6.32
N TYR A 35 2.05 -3.37 -5.99
CA TYR A 35 1.04 -2.63 -6.75
C TYR A 35 0.89 -1.16 -6.34
N THR A 36 1.24 -0.79 -5.11
CA THR A 36 1.13 0.60 -4.64
C THR A 36 2.47 1.34 -4.67
N GLY A 37 3.59 0.63 -4.67
CA GLY A 37 4.93 1.22 -4.59
C GLY A 37 5.29 1.82 -3.22
N MET A 38 4.36 1.86 -2.27
CA MET A 38 4.51 2.46 -0.93
C MET A 38 5.78 1.97 -0.22
N ARG A 39 6.50 2.86 0.46
CA ARG A 39 7.68 2.51 1.29
C ARG A 39 7.27 1.59 2.44
N LEU A 40 8.22 0.83 2.98
CA LEU A 40 7.92 -0.12 4.06
C LEU A 40 7.23 0.55 5.25
N GLY A 41 7.70 1.74 5.67
CA GLY A 41 7.05 2.51 6.74
C GLY A 41 5.61 2.92 6.44
N GLU A 42 5.30 3.19 5.17
CA GLU A 42 3.92 3.52 4.74
C GLU A 42 3.02 2.27 4.76
N LEU A 43 3.54 1.10 4.38
CA LEU A 43 2.82 -0.17 4.53
C LEU A 43 2.53 -0.50 6.00
N PHE A 44 3.52 -0.36 6.88
CA PHE A 44 3.34 -0.64 8.31
C PHE A 44 2.38 0.34 8.99
N GLY A 45 2.33 1.58 8.51
CA GLY A 45 1.40 2.60 8.96
C GLY A 45 0.02 2.55 8.29
N LEU A 46 -0.23 1.62 7.36
CA LEU A 46 -1.47 1.57 6.62
C LEU A 46 -2.62 1.16 7.53
N ARG A 47 -3.63 2.02 7.61
CA ARG A 47 -4.87 1.80 8.37
C ARG A 47 -6.05 1.79 7.42
N ARG A 48 -7.10 1.04 7.80
CA ARG A 48 -8.34 0.88 7.02
C ARG A 48 -8.97 2.20 6.57
N GLU A 49 -8.87 3.24 7.39
CA GLU A 49 -9.40 4.59 7.10
C GLU A 49 -8.80 5.23 5.83
N PHE A 50 -7.57 4.86 5.46
CA PHE A 50 -6.90 5.37 4.26
C PHE A 50 -7.23 4.56 3.00
N CYS A 51 -7.95 3.44 3.13
CA CYS A 51 -8.29 2.55 2.03
C CYS A 51 -9.71 2.78 1.48
N HIS A 52 -10.39 3.83 1.92
CA HIS A 52 -11.75 4.11 1.46
C HIS A 52 -11.72 4.66 0.02
N PRO A 53 -12.62 4.22 -0.89
CA PRO A 53 -12.61 4.68 -2.29
C PRO A 53 -12.76 6.19 -2.47
N TYR A 54 -13.35 6.88 -1.49
CA TYR A 54 -13.53 8.34 -1.49
C TYR A 54 -12.50 9.07 -0.62
N TRP A 55 -11.52 8.37 -0.06
CA TRP A 55 -10.38 9.02 0.60
C TRP A 55 -9.55 9.75 -0.48
N PRO A 56 -9.04 10.97 -0.22
CA PRO A 56 -8.96 11.67 1.07
C PRO A 56 -10.22 12.43 1.49
N ALA A 57 -11.16 12.70 0.59
CA ALA A 57 -12.32 13.56 0.86
C ALA A 57 -13.26 13.01 1.94
N SER A 58 -13.29 11.69 2.14
CA SER A 58 -14.13 11.02 3.14
C SER A 58 -13.49 10.85 4.52
N ASP A 59 -12.28 11.36 4.77
CA ASP A 59 -11.62 11.18 6.07
C ASP A 59 -12.47 11.82 7.19
N PRO A 60 -12.87 11.11 8.26
CA PRO A 60 -13.78 11.67 9.27
C PRO A 60 -13.17 12.83 10.07
N ASP A 61 -11.84 12.91 10.17
CA ASP A 61 -11.12 13.98 10.85
C ASP A 61 -10.93 15.16 9.90
N ALA A 62 -11.49 16.32 10.24
CA ALA A 62 -11.51 17.48 9.34
C ALA A 62 -10.12 18.09 9.10
N GLU A 63 -9.23 18.07 10.11
CA GLU A 63 -7.88 18.61 10.00
C GLU A 63 -7.05 17.69 9.12
N ARG A 64 -7.04 16.40 9.43
CA ARG A 64 -6.35 15.38 8.63
C ARG A 64 -6.89 15.29 7.21
N ARG A 65 -8.20 15.47 7.02
CA ARG A 65 -8.84 15.56 5.69
C ARG A 65 -8.25 16.72 4.90
N GLY A 66 -8.17 17.91 5.50
CA GLY A 66 -7.60 19.10 4.86
C GLY A 66 -6.17 18.86 4.37
N GLU A 67 -5.32 18.31 5.23
CA GLU A 67 -3.93 17.95 4.88
C GLU A 67 -3.87 16.88 3.78
N SER A 68 -4.71 15.84 3.89
CA SER A 68 -4.71 14.71 2.95
C SER A 68 -5.25 15.11 1.59
N VAL A 69 -6.30 15.95 1.53
CA VAL A 69 -6.83 16.49 0.27
C VAL A 69 -5.79 17.41 -0.38
N ALA A 70 -5.14 18.29 0.37
CA ALA A 70 -4.08 19.15 -0.17
C ALA A 70 -2.90 18.33 -0.74
N ARG A 71 -2.63 17.15 -0.17
CA ARG A 71 -1.51 16.30 -0.58
C ARG A 71 -1.85 15.30 -1.69
N TYR A 72 -3.06 14.74 -1.68
CA TYR A 72 -3.45 13.58 -2.49
C TYR A 72 -4.71 13.79 -3.34
N GLY A 73 -5.39 14.93 -3.22
CA GLY A 73 -6.69 15.20 -3.85
C GLY A 73 -6.66 15.36 -5.38
N GLY A 74 -5.47 15.48 -5.98
CA GLY A 74 -5.33 15.83 -7.40
C GLY A 74 -5.79 17.28 -7.68
N ASP A 75 -5.46 17.78 -8.87
CA ASP A 75 -6.03 19.02 -9.41
C ASP A 75 -7.40 18.76 -10.08
#